data_AF-A0A929SJE5-F1
#
_entry.id   AF-A0A929SJE5-F1
#
_cell.length_a   1.000
_cell.length_b   1.000
_cell.length_c   1.000
_cell.angle_alpha   90.00
_cell.angle_beta   90.00
_cell.angle_gamma   90.00
#
_symmetry.space_group_name_H-M   'P 1'
#
loop_
_entity.id
_entity.type
_entity.pdbx_description
1 polymer ?
#
loop_
_entity_poly.entity_id
_entity_poly.type
_entity_poly.pdbx_seq_one_letter_code
_entity_poly.pdbx_strand_id
1 'polypeptide(L)'
;MANKKVKHFYDFSLLVMVFSIILFGLLMLYSASGYMAAKSDLGDMYFLKKQGIFALIGFAALLILSRFVDYHLLSKLNLLLYVLAFAAVLSTFAIGIASHGSHRWIR
;
A
#
# COMPACT_ATOMS: atom_id res chain seq x y z
N MET A 1 2.75 23.46 37.24
CA MET A 1 2.85 22.26 36.37
C MET A 1 1.87 22.41 35.21
N ALA A 2 2.34 22.84 34.04
CA ALA A 2 1.48 22.99 32.87
C ALA A 2 1.21 21.61 32.25
N ASN A 3 -0.04 21.19 32.31
CA ASN A 3 -0.56 19.96 31.73
C ASN A 3 -0.44 20.06 30.20
N LYS A 4 0.63 19.52 29.61
CA LYS A 4 0.76 19.37 28.14
C LYS A 4 -0.26 18.33 27.70
N LYS A 5 -1.46 18.79 27.35
CA LYS A 5 -2.41 17.96 26.60
C LYS A 5 -1.77 17.65 25.26
N VAL A 6 -1.32 16.42 25.08
CA VAL A 6 -0.92 15.89 23.77
C VAL A 6 -2.19 15.85 22.93
N LYS A 7 -2.47 16.94 22.21
CA LYS A 7 -3.51 16.91 21.19
C LYS A 7 -2.97 15.99 20.09
N HIS A 8 -3.59 14.82 19.94
CA HIS A 8 -3.48 14.01 18.74
C HIS A 8 -4.11 14.80 17.59
N PHE A 9 -3.36 15.76 17.05
CA PHE A 9 -3.66 16.33 15.76
C PHE A 9 -3.23 15.32 14.73
N TYR A 10 -4.19 14.67 14.08
CA TYR A 10 -3.93 14.08 12.78
C TYR A 10 -3.39 15.19 11.88
N ASP A 11 -2.24 14.95 11.27
CA ASP A 11 -1.66 15.89 10.31
C ASP A 11 -2.50 15.84 9.03
N PHE A 12 -3.53 16.69 9.00
CA PHE A 12 -4.44 16.81 7.86
C PHE A 12 -3.69 17.24 6.59
N SER A 13 -2.57 17.96 6.71
CA SER A 13 -1.75 18.34 5.54
C SER A 13 -1.16 17.09 4.88
N LEU A 14 -0.65 16.16 5.68
CA LEU A 14 -0.13 14.88 5.23
C LEU A 14 -1.22 14.01 4.59
N LEU A 15 -2.40 13.93 5.21
CA LEU A 15 -3.53 13.17 4.64
C LEU A 15 -3.97 13.72 3.28
N VAL A 16 -4.09 15.04 3.14
CA VAL A 16 -4.44 15.69 1.87
C VAL A 16 -3.37 15.40 0.82
N MET A 17 -2.09 15.48 1.18
CA MET A 17 -0.98 15.18 0.26
C MET A 17 -1.04 13.74 -0.27
N VAL A 18 -1.25 12.75 0.61
CA VAL A 18 -1.39 11.34 0.19
C VAL A 18 -2.58 11.17 -0.75
N PHE A 19 -3.72 11.78 -0.43
CA PHE A 19 -4.92 11.70 -1.25
C PHE A 19 -4.70 12.31 -2.66
N SER A 20 -4.01 13.45 -2.74
CA SER A 20 -3.65 14.08 -4.02
C SER A 20 -2.76 13.18 -4.88
N ILE A 21 -1.77 12.50 -4.29
CA ILE A 21 -0.89 11.57 -5.01
C ILE A 21 -1.69 10.38 -5.56
N ILE A 22 -2.61 9.81 -4.76
CA ILE A 22 -3.48 8.71 -5.20
C ILE A 22 -4.34 9.14 -6.38
N LEU A 23 -4.96 10.32 -6.32
CA LEU A 23 -5.83 10.83 -7.38
C LEU A 23 -5.06 11.11 -8.67
N PHE A 24 -3.84 11.66 -8.56
CA PHE A 24 -2.95 11.85 -9.69
C PHE A 24 -2.50 10.53 -10.32
N GLY A 25 -2.18 9.51 -9.51
CA GLY A 25 -1.86 8.18 -10.00
C GLY A 25 -3.02 7.49 -10.72
N LEU A 26 -4.26 7.66 -10.22
CA LEU A 26 -5.47 7.18 -10.88
C LEU A 26 -5.71 7.90 -12.22
N LEU A 27 -5.47 9.21 -12.29
CA LEU A 27 -5.54 9.99 -13.53
C LEU A 27 -4.52 9.52 -14.57
N MET A 28 -3.27 9.27 -14.15
CA MET A 28 -2.24 8.71 -15.03
C MET A 28 -2.65 7.35 -15.58
N LEU A 29 -3.21 6.49 -14.72
CA LEU A 29 -3.68 5.18 -15.17
C LEU A 29 -4.84 5.32 -16.16
N TYR A 30 -5.78 6.26 -15.95
CA TYR A 30 -6.88 6.49 -16.88
C TYR A 30 -6.38 6.97 -18.24
N SER A 31 -5.38 7.87 -18.24
CA SER A 31 -4.73 8.33 -19.46
C SER A 31 -3.99 7.22 -20.21
N ALA A 32 -3.40 6.26 -19.50
CA ALA A 32 -2.69 5.13 -20.11
C ALA A 32 -3.62 3.95 -20.46
N SER A 33 -4.72 3.76 -19.72
CA SER A 33 -5.65 2.66 -19.90
C SER A 33 -6.46 2.80 -21.18
N GLY A 34 -6.80 4.03 -21.59
CA GLY A 34 -7.44 4.25 -22.90
C GLY A 34 -6.63 3.69 -24.08
N TYR A 35 -5.30 3.55 -23.94
CA TYR A 35 -4.43 2.90 -24.93
C TYR A 35 -4.33 1.38 -24.74
N MET A 36 -4.35 0.88 -23.49
CA MET A 36 -4.31 -0.57 -23.21
C MET A 36 -5.65 -1.26 -23.47
N ALA A 37 -6.78 -0.57 -23.29
CA ALA A 37 -8.13 -1.03 -23.55
C ALA A 37 -8.40 -1.38 -25.01
N ALA A 38 -7.76 -0.66 -25.93
CA ALA A 38 -7.79 -0.96 -27.36
C ALA A 38 -6.97 -2.22 -27.71
N LYS A 39 -6.09 -2.68 -26.82
CA LYS A 39 -5.10 -3.75 -27.09
C LYS A 39 -5.37 -5.06 -26.32
N SER A 40 -6.12 -5.00 -25.24
CA SER A 40 -6.53 -6.17 -24.45
C SER A 40 -8.04 -6.19 -24.36
N ASP A 41 -8.65 -7.29 -24.81
CA ASP A 41 -10.09 -7.62 -24.86
C ASP A 41 -10.76 -7.70 -23.46
N LEU A 42 -10.16 -7.04 -22.46
CA LEU A 42 -10.55 -6.93 -21.06
C LEU A 42 -10.88 -5.45 -20.86
N GLY A 43 -12.17 -5.12 -20.87
CA GLY A 43 -12.70 -3.75 -21.00
C GLY A 43 -11.94 -2.63 -20.26
N ASP A 44 -12.05 -1.43 -20.83
CA ASP A 44 -11.27 -0.20 -20.55
C ASP A 44 -10.99 0.14 -19.08
N MET A 45 -11.89 -0.26 -18.18
CA MET A 45 -11.78 0.02 -16.74
C MET A 45 -11.12 -1.08 -15.90
N TYR A 46 -10.66 -2.20 -16.46
CA TYR A 46 -10.18 -3.32 -15.65
C TYR A 46 -8.98 -2.96 -14.75
N PHE A 47 -7.96 -2.29 -15.30
CA PHE A 47 -6.79 -1.86 -14.55
C PHE A 47 -7.13 -0.76 -13.53
N LEU A 48 -8.03 0.16 -13.91
CA LEU A 48 -8.49 1.25 -13.05
C LEU A 48 -9.24 0.72 -11.84
N LYS A 49 -10.15 -0.22 -12.06
CA LYS A 49 -10.92 -0.87 -10.99
C LYS A 49 -9.98 -1.58 -10.02
N LYS A 50 -8.97 -2.31 -10.51
CA LYS A 50 -7.97 -2.95 -9.65
C LYS A 50 -7.19 -1.92 -8.84
N GLN A 51 -6.61 -0.90 -9.47
CA GLN A 51 -5.81 0.10 -8.77
C GLN A 51 -6.64 0.91 -7.77
N GLY A 52 -7.90 1.23 -8.10
CA GLY A 52 -8.84 1.88 -7.18
C GLY A 52 -9.17 1.03 -5.96
N ILE A 53 -9.40 -0.27 -6.13
CA ILE A 53 -9.64 -1.20 -5.00
C ILE A 53 -8.40 -1.28 -4.11
N PHE A 54 -7.20 -1.42 -4.68
CA PHE A 54 -5.96 -1.43 -3.89
C PHE A 54 -5.73 -0.11 -3.14
N ALA A 55 -6.02 1.03 -3.78
CA ALA A 55 -5.93 2.35 -3.13
C ALA A 55 -6.91 2.48 -1.96
N LEU A 56 -8.16 2.01 -2.11
CA LEU A 56 -9.15 1.99 -1.04
C LEU A 56 -8.73 1.09 0.13
N ILE A 57 -8.22 -0.11 -0.16
CA ILE A 57 -7.70 -1.02 0.87
C ILE A 57 -6.53 -0.39 1.61
N GLY A 58 -5.58 0.22 0.89
CA GLY A 58 -4.44 0.92 1.49
C GLY A 58 -4.87 2.09 2.37
N PHE A 59 -5.86 2.87 1.93
CA PHE A 59 -6.39 4.00 2.69
C PHE A 59 -7.12 3.54 3.96
N ALA A 60 -7.95 2.48 3.86
CA ALA A 60 -8.60 1.89 5.02
C ALA A 60 -7.58 1.32 6.02
N ALA A 61 -6.54 0.65 5.53
CA ALA A 61 -5.45 0.14 6.36
C ALA A 61 -4.72 1.29 7.08
N LEU A 62 -4.42 2.40 6.38
CA LEU A 62 -3.81 3.58 7.00
C LEU A 62 -4.65 4.12 8.17
N LEU A 63 -5.96 4.29 7.97
CA LEU A 63 -6.86 4.78 9.01
C LEU A 63 -6.95 3.82 10.21
N ILE A 64 -7.02 2.51 9.94
CA ILE A 64 -7.08 1.49 11.00
C ILE A 64 -5.75 1.46 11.77
N LEU A 65 -4.61 1.38 11.08
CA LEU A 65 -3.30 1.34 11.73
C LEU A 65 -3.05 2.61 12.54
N SER A 66 -3.36 3.79 11.99
CA SER A 66 -3.16 5.05 12.71
C SER A 66 -4.01 5.18 13.97
N ARG A 67 -5.14 4.47 14.07
CA ARG A 67 -6.05 4.55 15.22
C ARG A 67 -5.91 3.40 16.20
N PHE A 68 -5.70 2.18 15.72
CA PHE A 68 -5.75 0.96 16.53
C PHE A 68 -4.36 0.44 16.91
N VAL A 69 -3.30 0.87 16.23
CA VAL A 69 -1.97 0.32 16.44
C VAL A 69 -1.12 1.30 17.25
N ASP A 70 -0.99 1.00 18.54
CA ASP A 70 0.02 1.63 19.39
C ASP A 70 1.41 1.24 18.90
N TYR A 71 2.20 2.23 18.48
CA TYR A 71 3.59 2.06 18.02
C TYR A 71 4.49 1.39 19.08
N HIS A 72 4.10 1.45 20.35
CA HIS A 72 4.77 0.74 21.44
C HIS A 72 4.54 -0.78 21.41
N LEU A 73 3.37 -1.24 20.96
CA LEU A 73 3.12 -2.67 20.76
C LEU A 73 3.92 -3.19 19.56
N LEU A 74 3.98 -2.43 18.47
CA LEU A 74 4.80 -2.77 17.30
C LEU A 74 6.30 -2.81 17.64
N SER A 75 6.77 -1.90 18.48
CA SER A 75 8.17 -1.88 18.94
C SER A 75 8.56 -3.17 19.67
N LYS A 76 7.67 -3.72 20.52
CA LYS A 76 7.91 -5.01 21.18
C LYS A 76 7.87 -6.20 20.20
N LEU A 77 7.08 -6.10 19.14
CA LEU A 77 6.97 -7.11 18.09
C LEU A 77 8.03 -6.97 16.98
N ASN A 78 8.91 -5.97 17.05
CA ASN A 78 9.84 -5.64 15.97
C ASN A 78 10.69 -6.86 15.54
N LEU A 79 11.23 -7.61 16.50
CA LEU A 79 12.04 -8.78 16.21
C LEU A 79 11.24 -9.88 15.49
N LEU A 80 9.97 -10.10 15.88
CA LEU A 80 9.09 -11.05 15.22
C LEU A 80 8.77 -10.62 13.77
N LEU A 81 8.43 -9.34 13.57
CA LEU A 81 8.16 -8.77 12.25
C LEU A 81 9.39 -8.86 11.34
N TYR A 82 10.58 -8.63 11.90
CA TYR A 82 11.83 -8.71 11.17
C TYR A 82 12.14 -10.15 10.73
N VAL A 83 11.97 -11.12 11.62
CA VAL A 83 12.13 -12.55 11.31
C VAL A 83 11.11 -12.99 10.25
N LEU A 84 9.86 -12.55 10.35
CA LEU A 84 8.83 -12.82 9.35
C LEU A 84 9.19 -12.22 7.97
N ALA A 85 9.68 -10.98 7.93
CA ALA A 85 10.13 -10.35 6.70
C ALA A 85 11.31 -11.12 6.08
N PHE A 86 12.28 -11.53 6.90
CA PHE A 86 13.41 -12.32 6.44
C PHE A 86 12.98 -13.70 5.92
N ALA A 87 12.05 -14.36 6.62
CA ALA A 87 11.47 -15.63 6.18
C ALA A 87 10.70 -15.47 4.86
N ALA A 88 9.98 -14.37 4.67
CA ALA A 88 9.29 -14.06 3.42
C ALA A 88 10.28 -13.82 2.27
N VAL A 89 11.42 -13.16 2.53
CA VAL A 89 12.48 -13.04 1.52
C VAL A 89 13.05 -14.40 1.16
N LEU A 90 13.36 -15.25 2.15
CA LEU A 90 13.85 -16.61 1.88
C LEU A 90 12.82 -17.46 1.14
N SER A 91 11.52 -17.32 1.43
CA SER A 91 10.48 -18.07 0.74
C SER A 91 10.36 -17.69 -0.73
N THR A 92 10.69 -16.45 -1.12
CA THR A 92 10.77 -16.08 -2.55
C THR A 92 11.84 -16.89 -3.29
N PHE A 93 12.88 -17.37 -2.62
CA PHE A 93 13.93 -18.19 -3.24
C PHE A 93 13.47 -19.63 -3.50
N ALA A 94 12.57 -20.15 -2.65
CA ALA A 94 12.05 -21.52 -2.76
C ALA A 94 10.77 -21.63 -3.61
N ILE A 95 9.85 -20.66 -3.49
CA ILE A 95 8.49 -20.70 -4.06
C ILE A 95 8.24 -19.51 -5.00
N GLY A 96 9.16 -18.55 -5.09
CA GLY A 96 8.98 -17.40 -5.95
C GLY A 96 8.88 -17.81 -7.42
N ILE A 97 8.10 -17.08 -8.19
CA ILE A 97 8.01 -17.27 -9.64
C ILE A 97 9.03 -16.33 -10.28
N ALA A 98 9.84 -16.86 -11.21
CA ALA A 98 10.71 -16.04 -12.03
C ALA A 98 9.84 -15.23 -12.99
N SER A 99 9.72 -13.93 -12.72
CA SER A 99 9.18 -12.97 -13.69
C SER A 99 10.36 -12.16 -14.22
N HIS A 100 10.60 -12.21 -15.53
CA HIS A 100 11.73 -11.55 -16.20
C HIS A 100 13.13 -11.98 -15.66
N GLY A 101 13.31 -13.28 -15.37
CA GLY A 101 14.62 -13.86 -15.01
C GLY A 101 15.02 -13.76 -13.54
N SER A 102 14.14 -13.29 -12.64
CA SER A 102 14.42 -13.24 -11.20
C SER A 102 13.18 -13.63 -10.37
N HIS A 103 13.36 -14.50 -9.38
CA HIS A 103 12.33 -14.94 -8.44
C HIS A 103 12.09 -13.84 -7.39
N ARG A 104 11.15 -12.92 -7.68
CA ARG A 104 10.87 -11.75 -6.81
C ARG A 104 9.43 -11.66 -6.33
N TRP A 105 8.55 -12.44 -6.93
CA TRP A 105 7.11 -12.40 -6.67
C TRP A 105 6.64 -13.76 -6.18
N ILE A 106 5.93 -13.76 -5.06
CA ILE A 106 5.14 -14.89 -4.60
C ILE A 106 3.74 -14.65 -5.18
N ARG A 107 3.19 -15.64 -5.90
CA ARG A 107 1.80 -15.60 -6.39
C ARG A 107 0.87 -16.30 -5.42
#